data_AF-A0A925MKB4-F1
#
_entry.id   AF-A0A925MKB4-F1
#
_cell.length_a   1.000
_cell.length_b   1.000
_cell.length_c   1.000
_cell.angle_alpha   90.00
_cell.angle_beta   90.00
_cell.angle_gamma   90.00
#
_symmetry.space_group_name_H-M   'P 1'
#
loop_
_entity.id
_entity.type
_entity.pdbx_description
1 polymer ?
#
loop_
_entity_poly.entity_id
_entity_poly.type
_entity_poly.pdbx_seq_one_letter_code
_entity_poly.pdbx_strand_id
1 'polypeptide(L)'
;MISPPYPGLFTIAVFQQNVSPFDVKHRSQVERSHGDKGRQARENRHVKPADEKISPALDEADLMAIITETKVPFILILDCVQDPHNLGAILRTADAAGVHAVVTPKDKAVGITETVRRISVGAADVVPFVQVTNLARTMEKLK
;
A
#
# COMPACT_ATOMS: atom_id res chain seq x y z
N MET A 1 -13.76 -31.24 -21.87
CA MET A 1 -13.14 -29.97 -22.31
C MET A 1 -13.34 -28.98 -21.19
N ILE A 2 -12.29 -28.71 -20.40
CA ILE A 2 -12.33 -27.69 -19.36
C ILE A 2 -11.97 -26.39 -20.08
N SER A 3 -12.96 -25.61 -20.44
CA SER A 3 -12.73 -24.26 -20.96
C SER A 3 -12.02 -23.45 -19.87
N PRO A 4 -10.94 -22.70 -20.16
CA PRO A 4 -10.40 -21.78 -19.18
C PRO A 4 -11.48 -20.73 -18.88
N PRO A 5 -11.82 -20.46 -17.61
CA PRO A 5 -12.70 -19.35 -17.31
C PRO A 5 -11.92 -18.05 -17.56
N TYR A 6 -12.64 -16.99 -17.93
CA TYR A 6 -12.17 -15.60 -18.06
C TYR A 6 -11.59 -15.16 -19.41
N PRO A 7 -12.41 -15.06 -20.47
CA PRO A 7 -12.13 -14.16 -21.59
C PRO A 7 -12.57 -12.74 -21.21
N GLY A 8 -11.81 -12.07 -20.36
CA GLY A 8 -12.07 -10.69 -19.96
C GLY A 8 -10.74 -9.98 -19.71
N LEU A 9 -10.54 -8.79 -20.26
CA LEU A 9 -9.30 -8.04 -20.04
C LEU A 9 -9.05 -7.82 -18.54
N PHE A 10 -8.11 -8.56 -17.96
CA PHE A 10 -7.53 -8.24 -16.66
C PHE A 10 -6.62 -7.03 -16.84
N THR A 11 -6.98 -5.90 -16.24
CA THR A 11 -6.11 -4.72 -16.25
C THR A 11 -5.26 -4.74 -15.00
N ILE A 12 -3.97 -5.06 -15.16
CA ILE A 12 -2.98 -5.03 -14.09
C ILE A 12 -2.15 -3.76 -14.26
N ALA A 13 -2.23 -2.86 -13.28
CA ALA A 13 -1.29 -1.76 -13.16
C ALA A 13 -0.16 -2.18 -12.21
N VAL A 14 1.09 -2.17 -12.69
CA VAL A 14 2.27 -2.43 -11.84
C VAL A 14 2.91 -1.10 -11.49
N PHE A 15 3.05 -0.83 -10.20
CA PHE A 15 3.79 0.33 -9.69
C PHE A 15 5.02 -0.15 -8.92
N GLN A 16 6.20 0.22 -9.42
CA GLN A 16 7.49 -0.04 -8.78
C GLN A 16 8.09 1.27 -8.30
N GLN A 17 8.51 1.31 -7.04
CA GLN A 17 9.35 2.42 -6.57
C GLN A 17 10.76 2.20 -7.10
N ASN A 18 11.17 3.05 -8.03
CA ASN A 18 12.53 3.04 -8.57
C ASN A 18 13.48 3.57 -7.48
N VAL A 19 14.03 2.67 -6.64
CA VAL A 19 15.13 3.01 -5.75
C VAL A 19 16.42 3.02 -6.56
N SER A 20 16.80 4.17 -7.10
CA SER A 20 18.15 4.30 -7.66
C SER A 20 19.16 4.30 -6.49
N PRO A 21 20.24 3.51 -6.58
CA PRO A 21 21.34 3.61 -5.63
C PRO A 21 22.42 4.51 -6.23
N PHE A 22 22.23 5.84 -6.26
CA PHE A 22 23.31 6.75 -6.68
C PHE A 22 23.31 8.09 -5.92
N ASP A 23 24.52 8.44 -5.46
CA ASP A 23 25.02 9.72 -4.92
C ASP A 23 24.83 10.06 -3.42
N VAL A 24 25.49 9.27 -2.56
CA VAL A 24 26.18 9.83 -1.38
C VAL A 24 27.55 10.35 -1.82
N LYS A 25 27.61 11.59 -2.32
CA LYS A 25 28.84 12.37 -2.31
C LYS A 25 28.58 13.88 -2.37
N HIS A 26 29.14 14.55 -1.36
CA HIS A 26 29.43 15.99 -1.28
C HIS A 26 28.25 16.98 -1.31
N ARG A 27 27.83 17.41 -0.12
CA ARG A 27 27.64 18.85 0.10
C ARG A 27 28.11 19.26 1.50
N SER A 28 29.30 19.82 1.51
CA SER A 28 29.88 20.57 2.62
C SER A 28 28.99 21.74 3.03
N GLN A 29 28.72 21.81 4.34
CA GLN A 29 28.77 23.02 5.17
C GLN A 29 27.95 24.24 4.69
N VAL A 30 26.78 24.44 5.31
CA VAL A 30 26.27 25.79 5.62
C VAL A 30 25.73 25.76 7.04
N GLU A 31 26.58 26.15 7.99
CA GLU A 31 26.16 26.55 9.32
C GLU A 31 25.33 27.82 9.21
N ARG A 32 24.12 27.81 9.77
CA ARG A 32 23.52 29.00 10.37
C ARG A 32 22.89 28.59 11.70
N SER A 33 23.65 28.84 12.75
CA SER A 33 23.18 29.10 14.10
C SER A 33 22.10 30.18 14.08
N HIS A 34 21.04 30.04 14.87
CA HIS A 34 20.28 31.10 15.55
C HIS A 34 19.32 30.40 16.53
N GLY A 35 19.49 30.70 17.82
CA GLY A 35 18.83 29.97 18.90
C GLY A 35 17.48 30.52 19.35
N ASP A 36 17.03 29.85 20.40
CA ASP A 36 16.24 30.33 21.55
C ASP A 36 14.76 29.89 21.66
N LYS A 37 14.56 29.12 22.74
CA LYS A 37 13.39 28.94 23.63
C LYS A 37 12.03 28.48 23.08
N GLY A 38 11.74 27.23 23.42
CA GLY A 38 10.75 26.94 24.46
C GLY A 38 9.30 27.18 24.08
N ARG A 39 8.64 26.16 23.55
CA ARG A 39 7.22 25.91 23.82
C ARG A 39 7.01 24.43 24.10
N GLN A 40 6.58 24.20 25.33
CA GLN A 40 6.17 22.92 25.91
C GLN A 40 5.39 22.10 24.88
N ALA A 41 5.89 20.89 24.61
CA ALA A 41 5.08 19.84 23.99
C ALA A 41 3.87 19.64 24.90
N ARG A 42 2.72 20.16 24.47
CA ARG A 42 1.45 19.85 25.11
C ARG A 42 1.26 18.36 24.96
N GLU A 43 1.39 17.68 26.09
CA GLU A 43 0.91 16.35 26.38
C GLU A 43 -0.43 16.12 25.67
N ASN A 44 -0.43 15.32 24.60
CA ASN A 44 -1.67 14.84 23.98
C ASN A 44 -2.26 13.75 24.87
N ARG A 45 -2.81 14.22 25.99
CA ARG A 45 -3.68 13.50 26.92
C ARG A 45 -4.96 13.15 26.15
N HIS A 46 -5.36 11.88 26.24
CA HIS A 46 -6.54 11.26 25.61
C HIS A 46 -6.46 10.95 24.10
N VAL A 47 -5.75 9.88 23.76
CA VAL A 47 -6.32 8.92 22.81
C VAL A 47 -6.35 7.59 23.56
N LYS A 48 -7.55 7.19 23.99
CA LYS A 48 -7.76 5.83 24.51
C LYS A 48 -7.31 4.87 23.40
N PRO A 49 -6.56 3.79 23.67
CA PRO A 49 -6.43 2.74 22.68
C PRO A 49 -7.84 2.18 22.50
N ALA A 50 -8.52 2.65 21.45
CA ALA A 50 -9.71 1.95 21.00
C ALA A 50 -9.20 0.55 20.65
N ASP A 51 -9.89 -0.47 21.14
CA ASP A 51 -9.75 -1.85 20.70
C ASP A 51 -10.06 -1.89 19.19
N GLU A 52 -9.10 -1.45 18.39
CA GLU A 52 -9.21 -1.37 16.95
C GLU A 52 -9.06 -2.80 16.48
N LYS A 53 -10.21 -3.41 16.20
CA LYS A 53 -10.27 -4.71 15.53
C LYS A 53 -9.52 -4.54 14.22
N ILE A 54 -8.24 -4.94 14.22
CA ILE A 54 -7.43 -5.05 13.02
C ILE A 54 -8.16 -6.10 12.18
N SER A 55 -8.92 -5.64 11.18
CA SER A 55 -9.49 -6.53 10.18
C SER A 55 -8.36 -7.41 9.66
N PRO A 56 -8.52 -8.74 9.65
CA PRO A 56 -7.44 -9.64 9.26
C PRO A 56 -6.92 -9.23 7.88
N ALA A 57 -5.59 -9.17 7.74
CA ALA A 57 -4.97 -8.87 6.46
C ALA A 57 -5.45 -9.88 5.41
N LEU A 58 -5.99 -9.39 4.30
CA LEU A 58 -6.50 -10.23 3.22
C LEU A 58 -5.36 -11.02 2.60
N ASP A 59 -5.65 -12.27 2.23
CA ASP A 59 -4.67 -13.18 1.65
C ASP A 59 -4.94 -13.50 0.18
N GLU A 60 -4.13 -14.40 -0.38
CA GLU A 60 -4.25 -14.79 -1.78
C GLU A 60 -5.62 -15.45 -2.09
N ALA A 61 -6.25 -16.13 -1.15
CA ALA A 61 -7.56 -16.75 -1.37
C ALA A 61 -8.65 -15.67 -1.49
N ASP A 62 -8.59 -14.63 -0.65
CA ASP A 62 -9.51 -13.49 -0.71
C ASP A 62 -9.39 -12.74 -2.06
N LEU A 63 -8.16 -12.57 -2.56
CA LEU A 63 -7.92 -11.98 -3.88
C LEU A 63 -8.60 -12.77 -4.99
N MET A 64 -8.50 -14.10 -4.97
CA MET A 64 -9.15 -14.94 -5.98
C MET A 64 -10.68 -14.86 -5.89
N ALA A 65 -11.24 -14.72 -4.69
CA ALA A 65 -12.67 -14.51 -4.51
C ALA A 65 -13.13 -13.17 -5.14
N ILE A 66 -12.44 -12.07 -4.81
CA ILE A 66 -12.72 -10.73 -5.37
C ILE A 66 -12.69 -10.77 -6.91
N ILE A 67 -11.69 -11.44 -7.48
CA ILE A 67 -11.53 -11.57 -8.92
C ILE A 67 -12.67 -12.38 -9.55
N THR A 68 -13.08 -13.48 -8.92
CA THR A 68 -14.12 -14.36 -9.45
C THR A 68 -15.50 -13.69 -9.42
N GLU A 69 -15.76 -12.85 -8.42
CA GLU A 69 -17.01 -12.10 -8.26
C GLU A 69 -17.06 -10.83 -9.14
N THR A 70 -15.90 -10.37 -9.64
CA THR A 70 -15.80 -9.15 -10.44
C THR A 70 -15.78 -9.44 -11.93
N LYS A 71 -16.70 -8.83 -12.69
CA LYS A 71 -16.81 -9.05 -14.15
C LYS A 71 -15.57 -8.62 -14.95
N VAL A 72 -14.96 -7.49 -14.57
CA VAL A 72 -13.72 -6.97 -15.17
C VAL A 72 -12.83 -6.46 -14.03
N PRO A 73 -12.01 -7.33 -13.43
CA PRO A 73 -11.20 -6.96 -12.28
C PRO A 73 -10.09 -5.98 -12.68
N PHE A 74 -10.02 -4.88 -11.94
CA PHE A 74 -8.96 -3.89 -12.02
C PHE A 74 -8.13 -3.95 -10.74
N ILE A 75 -6.92 -4.50 -10.85
CA ILE A 75 -6.06 -4.86 -9.71
C ILE A 75 -4.77 -4.03 -9.80
N LEU A 76 -4.38 -3.44 -8.67
CA LEU A 76 -3.14 -2.69 -8.56
C LEU A 76 -2.08 -3.54 -7.85
N ILE A 77 -0.96 -3.78 -8.53
CA ILE A 77 0.16 -4.52 -7.96
C ILE A 77 1.26 -3.53 -7.57
N LEU A 78 1.66 -3.61 -6.31
CA LEU A 78 2.71 -2.79 -5.72
C LEU A 78 3.90 -3.68 -5.40
N ASP A 79 5.03 -3.39 -6.03
CA ASP A 79 6.28 -4.11 -5.79
C ASP A 79 7.32 -3.14 -5.22
N CYS A 80 7.89 -3.52 -4.07
CA CYS A 80 8.91 -2.75 -3.36
C CYS A 80 8.49 -1.35 -2.86
N VAL A 81 7.21 -1.13 -2.54
CA VAL A 81 6.76 0.10 -1.84
C VAL A 81 7.06 -0.01 -0.35
N GLN A 82 8.01 0.78 0.16
CA GLN A 82 8.48 0.70 1.56
C GLN A 82 8.12 1.91 2.41
N ASP A 83 7.79 3.04 1.80
CA ASP A 83 7.47 4.27 2.51
C ASP A 83 5.96 4.38 2.81
N PRO A 84 5.54 4.53 4.08
CA PRO A 84 4.14 4.75 4.46
C PRO A 84 3.48 5.95 3.77
N HIS A 85 4.23 7.02 3.47
CA HIS A 85 3.66 8.18 2.79
C HIS A 85 3.31 7.86 1.34
N ASN A 86 4.21 7.19 0.63
CA ASN A 86 3.94 6.69 -0.71
C ASN A 86 2.78 5.70 -0.74
N LEU A 87 2.73 4.72 0.18
CA LEU A 87 1.61 3.79 0.23
C LEU A 87 0.28 4.52 0.48
N GLY A 88 0.24 5.46 1.43
CA GLY A 88 -0.98 6.23 1.72
C GLY A 88 -1.48 7.04 0.51
N ALA A 89 -0.57 7.68 -0.23
CA ALA A 89 -0.90 8.42 -1.45
C ALA A 89 -1.41 7.50 -2.58
N ILE A 90 -0.80 6.32 -2.72
CA ILE A 90 -1.22 5.30 -3.68
C ILE A 90 -2.63 4.78 -3.35
N LEU A 91 -2.92 4.45 -2.09
CA LEU A 91 -4.24 3.96 -1.68
C LEU A 91 -5.34 4.99 -1.97
N ARG A 92 -5.07 6.27 -1.68
CA ARG A 92 -6.01 7.35 -2.01
C ARG A 92 -6.28 7.45 -3.52
N THR A 93 -5.24 7.23 -4.33
CA THR A 93 -5.38 7.23 -5.79
C THR A 93 -6.09 5.97 -6.29
N ALA A 94 -5.82 4.81 -5.67
CA ALA A 94 -6.44 3.53 -6.01
C ALA A 94 -7.95 3.55 -5.74
N ASP A 95 -8.38 4.12 -4.61
CA ASP A 95 -9.78 4.36 -4.28
C ASP A 95 -10.46 5.24 -5.35
N ALA A 96 -9.87 6.40 -5.65
CA ALA A 96 -10.39 7.30 -6.67
C ALA A 96 -10.40 6.70 -8.09
N ALA A 97 -9.47 5.79 -8.39
CA ALA A 97 -9.38 5.11 -9.68
C ALA A 97 -10.32 3.89 -9.81
N GLY A 98 -10.99 3.48 -8.72
CA GLY A 98 -11.87 2.31 -8.73
C GLY A 98 -11.11 0.98 -8.80
N VAL A 99 -9.94 0.92 -8.16
CA VAL A 99 -9.18 -0.34 -8.02
C VAL A 99 -9.95 -1.29 -7.10
N HIS A 100 -10.12 -2.54 -7.51
CA HIS A 100 -10.87 -3.55 -6.76
C HIS A 100 -10.03 -4.20 -5.66
N ALA A 101 -8.71 -4.31 -5.87
CA ALA A 101 -7.78 -4.76 -4.85
C ALA A 101 -6.37 -4.24 -5.11
N VAL A 102 -5.65 -3.99 -4.02
CA VAL A 102 -4.22 -3.63 -4.01
C VAL A 102 -3.44 -4.83 -3.48
N VAL A 103 -2.45 -5.29 -4.24
CA VAL A 103 -1.66 -6.48 -3.92
C VAL A 103 -0.22 -6.08 -3.67
N THR A 104 0.33 -6.46 -2.52
CA THR A 104 1.75 -6.30 -2.18
C THR A 104 2.38 -7.64 -1.81
N PRO A 105 3.69 -7.82 -1.97
CA PRO A 105 4.38 -8.91 -1.31
C PRO A 105 4.33 -8.72 0.23
N LYS A 106 4.38 -9.82 0.98
CA LYS A 106 4.54 -9.80 2.45
C LYS A 106 5.93 -9.29 2.85
N ASP A 107 6.92 -9.64 2.04
CA ASP A 107 8.31 -9.21 2.22
C ASP A 107 8.59 -7.97 1.37
N LYS A 108 9.49 -7.09 1.84
CA LYS A 108 9.95 -5.88 1.11
C LYS A 108 8.86 -4.84 0.78
N ALA A 109 7.69 -4.91 1.42
CA ALA A 109 6.66 -3.88 1.32
C ALA A 109 6.20 -3.41 2.71
N VAL A 110 5.73 -2.17 2.78
CA VAL A 110 5.04 -1.64 3.96
C VAL A 110 3.59 -2.12 3.98
N GLY A 111 3.12 -2.56 5.15
CA GLY A 111 1.71 -2.92 5.37
C GLY A 111 0.85 -1.71 5.77
N ILE A 112 -0.44 -1.95 5.99
CA ILE A 112 -1.34 -0.92 6.55
C ILE A 112 -0.94 -0.65 8.00
N THR A 113 -0.39 0.53 8.23
CA THR A 113 -0.02 1.05 9.56
C THR A 113 -0.88 2.27 9.92
N GLU A 114 -0.85 2.70 11.17
CA GLU A 114 -1.54 3.91 11.63
C GLU A 114 -1.14 5.18 10.84
N THR A 115 0.12 5.25 10.41
CA THR A 115 0.58 6.35 9.55
C THR A 115 -0.07 6.28 8.16
N VAL A 116 -0.18 5.09 7.56
CA VAL A 116 -0.86 4.90 6.27
C VAL A 116 -2.35 5.23 6.38
N ARG A 117 -3.02 4.80 7.45
CA ARG A 117 -4.43 5.10 7.74
C ARG A 117 -4.67 6.61 7.78
N ARG A 118 -3.85 7.35 8.53
CA ARG A 118 -3.94 8.82 8.60
C ARG A 118 -3.69 9.52 7.26
N ILE A 119 -2.74 9.04 6.46
CA ILE A 119 -2.36 9.66 5.17
C ILE A 119 -3.38 9.35 4.06
N SER A 120 -3.94 8.14 4.06
CA SER A 120 -4.86 7.64 3.03
C SER A 120 -6.27 8.24 3.11
N VAL A 121 -6.59 9.00 4.17
CA VAL A 121 -7.89 9.66 4.37
C VAL A 121 -9.06 8.67 4.25
N GLY A 122 -8.93 7.49 4.87
CA GLY A 122 -9.96 6.45 4.88
C GLY A 122 -9.89 5.43 3.73
N ALA A 123 -9.09 5.67 2.69
CA ALA A 123 -8.94 4.72 1.59
C ALA A 123 -8.37 3.36 2.04
N ALA A 124 -7.55 3.33 3.10
CA ALA A 124 -7.00 2.08 3.66
C ALA A 124 -8.07 1.13 4.24
N ASP A 125 -9.28 1.62 4.53
CA ASP A 125 -10.38 0.81 5.04
C ASP A 125 -11.38 0.39 3.96
N VAL A 126 -11.37 1.09 2.82
CA VAL A 126 -12.29 0.87 1.72
C VAL A 126 -11.66 -0.02 0.65
N VAL A 127 -10.39 0.19 0.32
CA VAL A 127 -9.69 -0.53 -0.73
C VAL A 127 -9.14 -1.85 -0.17
N PRO A 128 -9.57 -3.02 -0.69
CA PRO A 128 -9.04 -4.31 -0.25
C PRO A 128 -7.52 -4.38 -0.44
N PHE A 129 -6.80 -4.56 0.67
CA PHE A 129 -5.34 -4.67 0.69
C PHE A 129 -4.92 -6.11 0.96
N VAL A 130 -4.32 -6.74 -0.06
CA VAL A 130 -3.94 -8.15 -0.04
C VAL A 130 -2.42 -8.28 0.04
N GLN A 131 -1.94 -9.12 0.96
CA GLN A 131 -0.52 -9.44 1.06
C GLN A 131 -0.23 -10.88 0.63
N VAL A 132 0.59 -11.04 -0.41
CA VAL A 132 0.96 -12.35 -0.97
C VAL A 132 2.39 -12.73 -0.64
N THR A 133 2.67 -14.02 -0.47
CA THR A 133 4.04 -14.50 -0.17
C THR A 133 4.97 -14.39 -1.37
N ASN A 134 4.49 -14.68 -2.58
CA ASN A 134 5.30 -14.62 -3.79
C ASN A 134 4.51 -13.94 -4.91
N LEU A 135 4.87 -12.69 -5.19
CA LEU A 135 4.17 -11.86 -6.16
C LEU A 135 4.25 -12.42 -7.58
N ALA A 136 5.41 -12.95 -7.99
CA ALA A 136 5.60 -13.54 -9.31
C ALA A 136 4.66 -14.73 -9.54
N ARG A 137 4.58 -15.63 -8.55
CA ARG A 137 3.68 -16.79 -8.59
C ARG A 137 2.21 -16.36 -8.63
N THR A 138 1.83 -15.35 -7.86
CA THR A 138 0.46 -14.82 -7.91
C THR A 138 0.17 -14.22 -9.28
N MET A 139 1.07 -13.42 -9.85
CA MET A 139 0.90 -12.87 -11.21
C MET A 139 0.76 -13.96 -12.29
N GLU A 140 1.46 -15.08 -12.16
CA GLU A 140 1.29 -16.23 -13.07
C GLU A 140 -0.11 -16.86 -12.98
N LYS A 141 -0.72 -16.90 -11.79
CA LYS A 141 -2.10 -17.39 -11.61
C LYS A 141 -3.16 -16.41 -12.12
N LEU A 142 -2.81 -15.12 -12.25
CA LEU A 142 -3.70 -14.06 -12.70
C LEU A 142 -3.71 -13.88 -14.23
N LYS A 143 -2.77 -14.52 -14.95
CA LYS A 143 -2.73 -14.55 -16.42
C LYS A 143 -3.69 -15.58 -16.99
#